data_AF-A0A954K4M8-F1
#
_entry.id   AF-A0A954K4M8-F1
#
_cell.length_a   1.000
_cell.length_b   1.000
_cell.length_c   1.000
_cell.angle_alpha   90.00
_cell.angle_beta   90.00
_cell.angle_gamma   90.00
#
_symmetry.space_group_name_H-M   'P 1'
#
loop_
_entity.id
_entity.type
_entity.pdbx_description
1 polymer ?
#
loop_
_entity_poly.entity_id
_entity_poly.type
_entity_poly.pdbx_seq_one_letter_code
_entity_poly.pdbx_strand_id
1 'polypeptide(L)'
;MSSSDSPVTESRPRRIVRRAIGPKLRKVFYILLFLVALLGANSIYLVSITLYDWLSGETLENWFYQYMFLAHLILRLLLLAPFILFGVVHIYNTKNRLNRRAVRVGFALFITSCLLLISGILLLRIGSFDLKNPTARSITYWCHVLSPVFALWLYWLHRLVGPKIHWKAGLSYLGVITAMVVGMLMFHSADPRKWNVVGPA
;
A
#
# COMPACT_ATOMS: atom_id res chain seq x y z
N MET A 1 -21.53 -20.20 -67.83
CA MET A 1 -20.72 -20.71 -66.70
C MET A 1 -19.64 -19.68 -66.39
N SER A 2 -19.77 -18.96 -65.28
CA SER A 2 -18.65 -18.50 -64.46
C SER A 2 -19.23 -17.85 -63.20
N SER A 3 -19.48 -18.67 -62.18
CA SER A 3 -19.84 -18.24 -60.84
C SER A 3 -18.57 -17.83 -60.11
N SER A 4 -18.39 -16.52 -59.92
CA SER A 4 -17.32 -15.92 -59.13
C SER A 4 -17.58 -16.16 -57.65
N ASP A 5 -17.02 -17.25 -57.13
CA ASP A 5 -17.04 -17.58 -55.71
C ASP A 5 -16.08 -16.64 -54.95
N SER A 6 -16.63 -15.76 -54.14
CA SER A 6 -15.85 -14.83 -53.30
C SER A 6 -15.49 -15.54 -51.99
N PRO A 7 -14.22 -15.58 -51.56
CA PRO A 7 -13.84 -16.30 -50.36
C PRO A 7 -14.41 -15.59 -49.13
N VAL A 8 -15.37 -16.25 -48.48
CA VAL A 8 -15.93 -15.84 -47.18
C VAL A 8 -14.77 -15.79 -46.19
N THR A 9 -14.36 -14.58 -45.82
CA THR A 9 -13.31 -14.37 -44.82
C THR A 9 -13.93 -14.69 -43.46
N GLU A 10 -13.74 -15.92 -42.98
CA GLU A 10 -14.17 -16.32 -41.63
C GLU A 10 -13.55 -15.36 -40.60
N SER A 11 -14.39 -14.48 -40.04
CA SER A 11 -13.97 -13.57 -38.98
C SER A 11 -13.61 -14.40 -37.76
N ARG A 12 -12.32 -14.56 -37.48
CA ARG A 12 -11.82 -15.24 -36.28
C ARG A 12 -12.60 -14.72 -35.05
N PRO A 13 -13.17 -15.59 -34.20
CA PRO A 13 -13.97 -15.15 -33.06
C PRO A 13 -13.12 -14.22 -32.18
N ARG A 14 -13.57 -12.97 -32.02
CA ARG A 14 -12.90 -11.98 -31.17
C ARG A 14 -12.84 -12.56 -29.76
N ARG A 15 -11.65 -13.01 -29.34
CA ARG A 15 -11.41 -13.55 -28.00
C ARG A 15 -11.87 -12.50 -26.98
N ILE A 16 -12.98 -12.74 -26.29
CA ILE A 16 -13.51 -11.83 -25.29
C ILE A 16 -12.47 -11.73 -24.18
N VAL A 17 -11.73 -10.61 -24.15
CA VAL A 17 -10.74 -10.35 -23.12
C VAL A 17 -11.49 -10.05 -21.83
N ARG A 18 -11.78 -11.10 -21.04
CA ARG A 18 -12.34 -10.92 -19.69
C ARG A 18 -11.41 -10.01 -18.89
N ARG A 19 -11.98 -8.93 -18.35
CA ARG A 19 -11.25 -8.01 -17.46
C ARG A 19 -10.72 -8.79 -16.25
N ALA A 20 -9.46 -8.56 -15.89
CA ALA A 20 -8.82 -9.24 -14.75
C ALA A 20 -9.50 -8.90 -13.41
N ILE A 21 -10.13 -7.71 -13.33
CA ILE A 21 -10.80 -7.21 -12.14
C ILE A 21 -12.29 -7.05 -12.47
N GLY A 22 -13.11 -7.91 -11.87
CA GLY A 22 -14.58 -7.82 -11.93
C GLY A 22 -15.14 -6.65 -11.11
N PRO A 23 -16.45 -6.34 -11.22
CA PRO A 23 -17.06 -5.19 -10.55
C PRO A 23 -16.96 -5.25 -9.01
N LYS A 24 -17.14 -6.44 -8.41
CA LYS A 24 -16.99 -6.62 -6.96
C LYS A 24 -15.52 -6.44 -6.51
N LEU A 25 -14.58 -7.04 -7.24
CA LEU A 25 -13.14 -6.92 -6.93
C LEU A 25 -12.62 -5.48 -7.10
N ARG A 26 -13.25 -4.69 -7.97
CA ARG A 26 -12.93 -3.26 -8.13
C ARG A 26 -13.25 -2.44 -6.88
N LYS A 27 -14.34 -2.76 -6.16
CA LYS A 27 -14.66 -2.09 -4.89
C LYS A 27 -13.58 -2.37 -3.84
N VAL A 28 -13.18 -3.64 -3.71
CA VAL A 28 -12.08 -4.04 -2.82
C VAL A 28 -10.78 -3.33 -3.20
N PHE A 29 -10.48 -3.21 -4.49
CA PHE A 29 -9.32 -2.46 -4.96
C PHE A 29 -9.34 -0.98 -4.54
N TYR A 30 -10.48 -0.30 -4.62
CA TYR A 30 -10.56 1.09 -4.15
C TYR A 30 -10.41 1.21 -2.63
N ILE A 31 -10.97 0.27 -1.87
CA ILE A 31 -10.74 0.19 -0.42
C ILE A 31 -9.25 0.00 -0.12
N LEU A 32 -8.57 -0.87 -0.87
CA LEU A 32 -7.13 -1.07 -0.74
C LEU A 32 -6.33 0.18 -1.05
N LEU A 33 -6.64 0.88 -2.15
CA LEU A 33 -5.96 2.13 -2.47
C LEU A 33 -6.15 3.17 -1.36
N PHE A 34 -7.37 3.28 -0.83
CA PHE A 34 -7.64 4.19 0.28
C PHE A 34 -6.83 3.83 1.54
N LEU A 35 -6.87 2.56 1.97
CA LEU A 35 -6.12 2.10 3.15
C LEU A 35 -4.61 2.24 2.97
N VAL A 36 -4.09 1.98 1.77
CA VAL A 36 -2.67 2.19 1.44
C VAL A 36 -2.30 3.67 1.47
N ALA A 37 -3.19 4.56 1.02
CA ALA A 37 -2.98 6.01 1.14
C ALA A 37 -2.89 6.43 2.61
N LEU A 38 -3.84 5.97 3.43
CA LEU A 38 -3.85 6.28 4.87
C LEU A 38 -2.57 5.77 5.55
N LEU A 39 -2.24 4.49 5.33
CA LEU A 39 -1.06 3.86 5.93
C LEU A 39 0.24 4.51 5.43
N GLY A 40 0.30 4.86 4.14
CA GLY A 40 1.44 5.55 3.53
C GLY A 40 1.64 6.95 4.12
N ALA A 41 0.59 7.77 4.21
CA ALA A 41 0.65 9.09 4.83
C ALA A 41 1.11 9.00 6.29
N ASN A 42 0.52 8.09 7.06
CA ASN A 42 0.90 7.86 8.45
C ASN A 42 2.37 7.38 8.59
N SER A 43 2.84 6.51 7.70
CA SER A 43 4.24 6.05 7.68
C SER A 43 5.21 7.19 7.36
N ILE A 44 4.87 8.03 6.37
CA ILE A 44 5.68 9.21 6.01
C ILE A 44 5.78 10.13 7.22
N TYR A 45 4.66 10.44 7.88
CA TYR A 45 4.64 11.25 9.09
C TYR A 45 5.56 10.67 10.18
N LEU A 46 5.45 9.36 10.50
CA LEU A 46 6.28 8.73 11.53
C LEU A 46 7.77 8.85 11.19
N VAL A 47 8.15 8.50 9.96
CA VAL A 47 9.54 8.62 9.50
C VAL A 47 10.02 10.07 9.54
N SER A 48 9.19 11.04 9.16
CA SER A 48 9.55 12.46 9.21
C SER A 48 9.86 12.95 10.62
N ILE A 49 9.03 12.60 11.61
CA ILE A 49 9.26 12.97 13.01
C ILE A 49 10.51 12.26 13.55
N THR A 50 10.63 10.94 13.37
CA THR A 50 11.81 10.19 13.83
C THR A 50 13.11 10.70 13.21
N LEU A 51 13.08 11.06 11.92
CA LEU A 51 14.25 11.60 11.23
C LEU A 51 14.60 13.00 11.75
N TYR A 52 13.60 13.84 12.00
CA TYR A 52 13.83 15.17 12.56
C TYR A 52 14.44 15.07 13.97
N ASP A 53 13.90 14.21 14.83
CA ASP A 53 14.44 13.98 16.18
C ASP A 53 15.89 13.52 16.12
N TRP A 54 16.20 12.60 15.20
CA TRP A 54 17.56 12.11 15.01
C TRP A 54 18.53 13.19 14.51
N LEU A 55 18.08 14.09 13.64
CA LEU A 55 18.92 15.15 13.06
C LEU A 55 19.08 16.37 13.98
N SER A 56 18.02 16.75 14.69
CA SER A 56 17.99 17.94 15.56
C SER A 56 18.49 17.66 16.98
N GLY A 57 18.39 16.41 17.45
CA GLY A 57 18.62 16.04 18.84
C GLY A 57 17.50 16.45 19.79
N GLU A 58 16.43 17.07 19.28
CA GLU A 58 15.22 17.39 20.04
C GLU A 58 14.26 16.20 20.01
N THR A 59 13.44 16.04 21.06
CA THR A 59 12.42 14.98 21.13
C THR A 59 11.05 15.52 20.78
N LEU A 60 10.62 15.35 19.52
CA LEU A 60 9.27 15.66 19.07
C LEU A 60 8.31 14.47 19.24
N GLU A 61 8.77 13.29 19.64
CA GLU A 61 7.90 12.14 19.97
C GLU A 61 6.91 12.45 21.11
N ASN A 62 5.78 13.06 20.76
CA ASN A 62 4.73 13.50 21.68
C ASN A 62 3.55 12.51 21.73
N TRP A 63 2.49 12.88 22.47
CA TRP A 63 1.27 12.07 22.59
C TRP A 63 0.64 11.74 21.22
N PHE A 64 0.64 12.70 20.28
CA PHE A 64 0.08 12.51 18.94
C PHE A 64 0.91 11.50 18.14
N TYR A 65 2.25 11.54 18.27
CA TYR A 65 3.12 10.52 17.69
C TYR A 65 2.77 9.11 18.19
N GLN A 66 2.52 8.93 19.49
CA GLN A 66 2.11 7.62 20.04
C GLN A 66 0.77 7.14 19.47
N TYR A 67 -0.22 8.04 19.30
CA TYR A 67 -1.48 7.69 18.64
C TYR A 67 -1.29 7.38 17.15
N MET A 68 -0.42 8.09 16.45
CA MET A 68 -0.10 7.79 15.05
C MET A 68 0.63 6.46 14.91
N PHE A 69 1.50 6.11 15.85
CA PHE A 69 2.13 4.80 15.91
C PHE A 69 1.08 3.71 16.15
N LEU A 70 0.16 3.90 17.10
CA LEU A 70 -0.96 2.96 17.32
C LEU A 70 -1.85 2.84 16.08
N ALA A 71 -2.18 3.96 15.43
CA ALA A 71 -2.96 3.99 14.20
C ALA A 71 -2.24 3.22 13.07
N HIS A 72 -0.91 3.33 12.97
CA HIS A 72 -0.11 2.56 12.03
C HIS A 72 -0.29 1.04 12.22
N LEU A 73 -0.29 0.58 13.48
CA LEU A 73 -0.51 -0.83 13.82
C LEU A 73 -1.91 -1.29 13.40
N ILE A 74 -2.94 -0.52 13.77
CA ILE A 74 -4.34 -0.84 13.46
C ILE A 74 -4.58 -0.85 11.96
N LEU A 75 -4.11 0.18 11.24
CA LEU A 75 -4.27 0.30 9.78
C LEU A 75 -3.63 -0.87 9.05
N ARG A 76 -2.47 -1.36 9.53
CA ARG A 76 -1.80 -2.53 8.95
C ARG A 76 -2.63 -3.80 9.13
N LEU A 77 -3.19 -4.03 10.32
CA LEU A 77 -4.06 -5.18 10.58
C LEU A 77 -5.34 -5.10 9.76
N LEU A 78 -5.92 -3.90 9.64
CA LEU A 78 -7.10 -3.67 8.82
C LEU A 78 -6.83 -3.90 7.32
N LEU A 79 -5.65 -3.52 6.83
CA LEU A 79 -5.24 -3.71 5.45
C LEU A 79 -5.01 -5.19 5.10
N LEU A 80 -4.60 -6.02 6.06
CA LEU A 80 -4.26 -7.43 5.84
C LEU A 80 -5.39 -8.21 5.16
N ALA A 81 -6.59 -8.19 5.74
CA ALA A 81 -7.73 -8.97 5.25
C ALA A 81 -8.14 -8.62 3.80
N PRO A 82 -8.43 -7.36 3.43
CA PRO A 82 -8.76 -7.01 2.06
C PRO A 82 -7.58 -7.24 1.11
N PHE A 83 -6.33 -7.11 1.58
CA PHE A 83 -5.15 -7.30 0.75
C PHE A 83 -5.00 -8.76 0.33
N ILE A 84 -5.08 -9.69 1.29
CA ILE A 84 -5.01 -11.13 1.03
C ILE A 84 -6.17 -11.56 0.14
N LEU A 85 -7.40 -11.11 0.44
CA LEU A 85 -8.58 -11.40 -0.38
C LEU A 85 -8.38 -10.95 -1.84
N PHE A 86 -7.96 -9.70 -2.04
CA PHE A 86 -7.73 -9.17 -3.37
C PHE A 86 -6.61 -9.91 -4.10
N GLY A 87 -5.47 -10.14 -3.44
CA GLY A 87 -4.31 -10.79 -4.02
C GLY A 87 -4.61 -12.23 -4.47
N VAL A 88 -5.23 -13.03 -3.60
CA VAL A 88 -5.59 -14.43 -3.92
C VAL A 88 -6.57 -14.50 -5.08
N VAL A 89 -7.65 -13.70 -5.04
CA VAL A 89 -8.66 -13.67 -6.12
C VAL A 89 -8.05 -13.15 -7.43
N HIS A 90 -7.20 -12.13 -7.36
CA HIS A 90 -6.53 -11.56 -8.52
C HIS A 90 -5.59 -12.57 -9.19
N ILE A 91 -4.79 -13.29 -8.39
CA ILE A 91 -3.91 -14.36 -8.86
C ILE A 91 -4.74 -15.48 -9.50
N TYR A 92 -5.81 -15.93 -8.84
CA TYR A 92 -6.68 -16.98 -9.37
C TYR A 92 -7.26 -16.60 -10.75
N ASN A 93 -7.66 -15.34 -10.92
CA ASN A 93 -8.22 -14.83 -12.17
C ASN A 93 -7.18 -14.64 -13.29
N THR A 94 -5.89 -14.54 -12.96
CA THR A 94 -4.84 -14.13 -13.90
C THR A 94 -3.73 -15.16 -14.11
N LYS A 95 -3.63 -16.20 -13.29
CA LYS A 95 -2.57 -17.24 -13.34
C LYS A 95 -2.43 -17.92 -14.70
N ASN A 96 -3.52 -18.01 -15.47
CA ASN A 96 -3.55 -18.67 -16.78
C ASN A 96 -3.30 -17.72 -17.97
N ARG A 97 -2.95 -16.44 -17.73
CA ARG A 97 -2.67 -15.51 -18.83
C ARG A 97 -1.36 -15.83 -19.53
N LEU A 98 -1.33 -15.61 -20.85
CA LEU A 98 -0.20 -15.89 -21.74
C LEU A 98 1.07 -15.13 -21.36
N ASN A 99 0.94 -13.91 -20.85
CA ASN A 99 2.10 -13.12 -20.40
C ASN A 99 2.60 -13.61 -19.03
N ARG A 100 3.40 -14.68 -19.05
CA ARG A 100 4.00 -15.29 -17.85
C ARG A 100 4.93 -14.34 -17.09
N ARG A 101 5.55 -13.35 -17.76
CA ARG A 101 6.40 -12.35 -17.09
C ARG A 101 5.57 -11.47 -16.16
N ALA A 102 4.44 -10.94 -16.64
CA ALA A 102 3.55 -10.13 -15.83
C ALA A 102 2.94 -10.90 -14.65
N VAL A 103 2.58 -12.17 -14.87
CA VAL A 103 2.09 -13.06 -13.80
C VAL A 103 3.18 -13.26 -12.73
N ARG A 104 4.44 -13.55 -13.12
CA ARG A 104 5.55 -13.67 -12.18
C ARG A 104 5.80 -12.41 -11.36
N VAL A 105 5.77 -11.23 -11.99
CA VAL A 105 5.89 -9.95 -11.27
C VAL A 105 4.71 -9.75 -10.31
N GLY A 106 3.49 -10.15 -10.70
CA GLY A 106 2.33 -10.12 -9.81
C GLY A 106 2.49 -11.02 -8.58
N PHE A 107 3.02 -12.23 -8.75
CA PHE A 107 3.37 -13.11 -7.63
C PHE A 107 4.47 -12.52 -6.74
N ALA A 108 5.52 -11.96 -7.34
CA ALA A 108 6.59 -11.30 -6.60
C ALA A 108 6.05 -10.14 -5.75
N LEU A 109 5.21 -9.28 -6.34
CA LEU A 109 4.55 -8.19 -5.63
C LEU A 109 3.70 -8.69 -4.46
N PHE A 110 2.92 -9.76 -4.67
CA PHE A 110 2.11 -10.35 -3.61
C PHE A 110 2.96 -10.89 -2.46
N ILE A 111 4.03 -11.65 -2.77
CA ILE A 111 4.95 -12.19 -1.77
C ILE A 111 5.65 -11.06 -1.00
N THR A 112 6.22 -10.07 -1.68
CA THR A 112 6.88 -8.92 -1.04
C THR A 112 5.92 -8.15 -0.14
N SER A 113 4.66 -7.97 -0.56
CA SER A 113 3.65 -7.30 0.26
C SER A 113 3.23 -8.15 1.47
N CYS A 114 3.15 -9.48 1.32
CA CYS A 114 2.95 -10.38 2.47
C CYS A 114 4.11 -10.29 3.45
N LEU A 115 5.36 -10.26 2.98
CA LEU A 115 6.54 -10.05 3.83
C LEU A 115 6.49 -8.71 4.56
N LEU A 116 6.06 -7.63 3.90
CA LEU A 116 5.83 -6.33 4.52
C LEU A 116 4.80 -6.40 5.66
N LEU A 117 3.65 -7.04 5.43
CA LEU A 117 2.59 -7.15 6.43
C LEU A 117 3.02 -8.07 7.60
N ILE A 118 3.63 -9.21 7.31
CA ILE A 118 4.09 -10.18 8.30
C ILE A 118 5.21 -9.57 9.16
N SER A 119 6.21 -8.93 8.55
CA SER A 119 7.29 -8.26 9.30
C SER A 119 6.74 -7.20 10.24
N GLY A 120 5.70 -6.46 9.83
CA GLY A 120 5.04 -5.52 10.71
C GLY A 120 4.37 -6.18 11.93
N ILE A 121 3.73 -7.35 11.74
CA ILE A 121 3.14 -8.12 12.84
C ILE A 121 4.22 -8.65 13.78
N LEU A 122 5.34 -9.15 13.24
CA LEU A 122 6.47 -9.63 14.03
C LEU A 122 7.11 -8.52 14.89
N LEU A 123 7.07 -7.26 14.43
CA LEU A 123 7.61 -6.12 15.17
C LEU A 123 6.67 -5.59 16.26
N LEU A 124 5.45 -6.13 16.39
CA LEU A 124 4.57 -5.81 17.50
C LEU A 124 5.25 -6.19 18.82
N ARG A 125 5.08 -5.35 19.84
CA ARG A 125 5.53 -5.59 21.21
C ARG A 125 4.31 -5.69 22.11
N ILE A 126 3.65 -6.85 22.09
CA ILE A 126 2.41 -7.06 22.86
C ILE A 126 2.53 -8.37 23.64
N GLY A 127 2.73 -8.26 24.96
CA GLY A 127 2.82 -9.40 25.87
C GLY A 127 3.86 -10.42 25.41
N SER A 128 3.41 -11.62 25.04
CA SER A 128 4.27 -12.73 24.59
C SER A 128 4.78 -12.59 23.15
N PHE A 129 4.20 -11.70 22.33
CA PHE A 129 4.72 -11.37 21.01
C PHE A 129 5.76 -10.25 21.16
N ASP A 130 6.98 -10.62 21.54
CA ASP A 130 8.15 -9.74 21.47
C ASP A 130 9.35 -10.54 20.95
N LEU A 131 9.93 -10.10 19.83
CA LEU A 131 11.20 -10.64 19.35
C LEU A 131 12.33 -10.19 20.27
N LYS A 132 12.63 -11.04 21.25
CA LYS A 132 13.71 -10.84 22.22
C LYS A 132 15.10 -10.93 21.60
N ASN A 133 15.26 -11.71 20.52
CA ASN A 133 16.54 -11.83 19.83
C ASN A 133 16.84 -10.53 19.05
N PRO A 134 17.91 -9.79 19.39
CA PRO A 134 18.20 -8.48 18.80
C PRO A 134 18.54 -8.56 17.31
N THR A 135 19.23 -9.62 16.88
CA THR A 135 19.62 -9.83 15.48
C THR A 135 18.39 -10.09 14.62
N ALA A 136 17.52 -11.01 15.04
CA ALA A 136 16.28 -11.32 14.32
C ALA A 136 15.37 -10.10 14.21
N ARG A 137 15.30 -9.29 15.27
CA ARG A 137 14.56 -8.03 15.29
C ARG A 137 15.11 -7.01 14.30
N SER A 138 16.43 -6.81 14.29
CA SER A 138 17.09 -5.87 13.36
C SER A 138 16.84 -6.26 11.91
N ILE A 139 17.00 -7.55 11.57
CA ILE A 139 16.71 -8.06 10.23
C ILE A 139 15.24 -7.79 9.87
N THR A 140 14.30 -8.13 10.75
CA THR A 140 12.86 -7.92 10.52
C THR A 140 12.54 -6.43 10.32
N TYR A 141 13.16 -5.55 11.10
CA TYR A 141 13.02 -4.10 10.97
C TYR A 141 13.49 -3.61 9.60
N TRP A 142 14.71 -3.96 9.17
CA TRP A 142 15.22 -3.55 7.87
C TRP A 142 14.41 -4.14 6.72
N CYS A 143 13.98 -5.40 6.83
CA CYS A 143 13.03 -5.97 5.88
C CYS A 143 11.74 -5.17 5.81
N HIS A 144 11.17 -4.76 6.95
CA HIS A 144 9.95 -3.96 7.01
C HIS A 144 10.12 -2.59 6.35
N VAL A 145 11.24 -1.91 6.61
CA VAL A 145 11.55 -0.58 6.06
C VAL A 145 11.81 -0.62 4.55
N LEU A 146 12.50 -1.64 4.05
CA LEU A 146 12.85 -1.76 2.63
C LEU A 146 11.72 -2.35 1.77
N SER A 147 10.89 -3.23 2.33
CA SER A 147 9.81 -3.88 1.61
C SER A 147 8.81 -2.94 0.91
N PRO A 148 8.36 -1.80 1.48
CA PRO A 148 7.44 -0.90 0.78
C PRO A 148 8.09 -0.27 -0.46
N VAL A 149 9.39 0.01 -0.43
CA VAL A 149 10.13 0.54 -1.58
C VAL A 149 10.15 -0.50 -2.71
N PHE A 150 10.49 -1.75 -2.38
CA PHE A 150 10.44 -2.85 -3.34
C PHE A 150 9.02 -3.12 -3.86
N ALA A 151 8.00 -3.04 -3.00
CA ALA A 151 6.61 -3.23 -3.39
C ALA A 151 6.14 -2.14 -4.37
N LEU A 152 6.50 -0.88 -4.14
CA LEU A 152 6.19 0.23 -5.06
C LEU A 152 6.85 0.03 -6.42
N TRP A 153 8.13 -0.37 -6.43
CA TRP A 153 8.85 -0.69 -7.66
C TRP A 153 8.23 -1.87 -8.43
N LEU A 154 7.92 -2.97 -7.72
CA LEU A 154 7.26 -4.13 -8.31
C LEU A 154 5.85 -3.80 -8.82
N TYR A 155 5.10 -2.95 -8.11
CA TYR A 155 3.79 -2.47 -8.55
C TYR A 155 3.90 -1.67 -9.84
N TRP A 156 4.91 -0.80 -9.96
CA TRP A 156 5.19 -0.09 -11.20
C TRP A 156 5.44 -1.07 -12.36
N LEU A 157 6.37 -2.01 -12.19
CA LEU A 157 6.69 -3.02 -13.19
C LEU A 157 5.48 -3.90 -13.56
N HIS A 158 4.67 -4.26 -12.56
CA HIS A 158 3.44 -5.01 -12.77
C HIS A 158 2.44 -4.24 -13.64
N ARG A 159 2.36 -2.91 -13.46
CA ARG A 159 1.41 -2.05 -14.15
C ARG A 159 1.86 -1.63 -15.55
N LEU A 160 3.16 -1.68 -15.87
CA LEU A 160 3.68 -1.44 -17.23
C LEU A 160 3.04 -2.35 -18.30
N VAL A 161 2.59 -3.53 -17.91
CA VAL A 161 1.93 -4.50 -18.80
C VAL A 161 0.40 -4.30 -18.85
N GLY A 162 -0.15 -3.51 -17.93
CA GLY A 162 -1.59 -3.25 -17.81
C GLY A 162 -2.06 -2.02 -18.60
N PRO A 163 -3.32 -1.59 -18.37
CA PRO A 163 -3.83 -0.33 -18.90
C PRO A 163 -2.95 0.85 -18.46
N LYS A 164 -2.80 1.84 -19.35
CA LYS A 164 -1.98 3.03 -19.13
C LYS A 164 -2.32 3.69 -17.78
N ILE A 165 -1.28 4.19 -17.10
CA ILE A 165 -1.42 4.95 -15.87
C ILE A 165 -2.09 6.28 -16.21
N HIS A 166 -3.25 6.54 -15.60
CA HIS A 166 -3.90 7.84 -15.67
C HIS A 166 -3.15 8.79 -14.71
N TRP A 167 -2.19 9.54 -15.24
CA TRP A 167 -1.33 10.44 -14.45
C TRP A 167 -2.10 11.45 -13.60
N LYS A 168 -3.23 11.97 -14.12
CA LYS A 168 -4.12 12.86 -13.34
C LYS A 168 -4.62 12.19 -12.06
N ALA A 169 -5.00 10.92 -12.13
CA ALA A 169 -5.45 10.15 -10.96
C ALA A 169 -4.29 9.84 -10.00
N GLY A 170 -3.09 9.61 -10.53
CA GLY A 170 -1.89 9.46 -9.71
C GLY A 170 -1.53 10.75 -8.96
N LEU A 171 -1.63 11.90 -9.63
CA LEU A 171 -1.36 13.21 -9.04
C LEU A 171 -2.38 13.57 -7.96
N SER A 172 -3.68 13.34 -8.20
CA SER A 172 -4.70 13.57 -7.18
C SER A 172 -4.54 12.61 -5.99
N TYR A 173 -4.14 11.36 -6.23
CA TYR A 173 -3.82 10.42 -5.15
C TYR A 173 -2.64 10.89 -4.30
N LEU A 174 -1.56 11.38 -4.93
CA LEU A 174 -0.43 11.98 -4.23
C LEU A 174 -0.85 13.22 -3.43
N GLY A 175 -1.68 14.10 -4.03
CA GLY A 175 -2.20 15.28 -3.36
C GLY A 175 -3.01 14.95 -2.10
N VAL A 176 -3.82 13.88 -2.13
CA VAL A 176 -4.52 13.40 -0.93
C VAL A 176 -3.55 12.95 0.16
N ILE A 177 -2.52 12.16 -0.20
CA ILE A 177 -1.48 11.73 0.76
C ILE A 177 -0.78 12.96 1.36
N THR A 178 -0.34 13.90 0.53
CA THR A 178 0.33 15.12 0.99
C THR A 178 -0.56 15.93 1.94
N ALA A 179 -1.84 16.13 1.59
CA ALA A 179 -2.79 16.84 2.44
C ALA A 179 -2.97 16.14 3.81
N MET A 180 -3.03 14.80 3.81
CA MET A 180 -3.08 14.03 5.05
C MET A 180 -1.82 14.21 5.92
N VAL A 181 -0.63 14.15 5.31
CA VAL A 181 0.63 14.35 6.05
C VAL A 181 0.69 15.75 6.64
N VAL A 182 0.35 16.79 5.86
CA VAL A 182 0.31 18.17 6.35
C VAL A 182 -0.69 18.31 7.50
N GLY A 183 -1.88 17.71 7.38
CA GLY A 183 -2.86 17.69 8.46
C GLY A 183 -2.32 17.04 9.74
N MET A 184 -1.64 15.90 9.63
CA MET A 184 -1.00 15.24 10.78
C MET A 184 0.08 16.12 11.41
N LEU A 185 0.91 16.80 10.62
CA LEU A 185 1.93 17.73 11.13
C LEU A 185 1.32 18.93 11.84
N MET A 186 0.20 19.46 11.33
CA MET A 186 -0.55 20.52 12.01
C MET A 186 -1.09 20.06 13.37
N PHE A 187 -1.72 18.87 13.43
CA PHE A 187 -2.20 18.31 14.70
C PHE A 187 -1.06 17.99 15.66
N HIS A 188 0.09 17.54 15.15
CA HIS A 188 1.28 17.31 15.96
C HIS A 188 1.76 18.58 16.68
N SER A 189 1.68 19.74 16.00
CA SER A 189 2.08 21.03 16.57
C SER A 189 1.07 21.59 17.60
N ALA A 190 -0.12 21.00 17.71
CA ALA A 190 -1.13 21.45 18.65
C ALA A 190 -0.89 20.85 20.04
N ASP A 191 -0.69 21.72 21.04
CA ASP A 191 -0.51 21.30 22.44
C ASP A 191 -1.87 21.23 23.16
N PRO A 192 -2.41 20.03 23.44
CA PRO A 192 -3.70 19.88 24.12
C PRO A 192 -3.69 20.41 25.55
N ARG A 193 -2.52 20.61 26.16
CA ARG A 193 -2.41 21.21 27.50
C ARG A 193 -2.78 22.69 27.49
N LYS A 194 -2.72 23.36 26.33
CA LYS A 194 -3.06 24.78 26.16
C LYS A 194 -4.53 25.01 25.86
N TRP A 195 -5.33 23.96 25.63
CA TRP A 195 -6.71 24.11 25.13
C TRP A 195 -7.72 24.59 26.17
N ASN A 196 -7.44 24.42 27.48
CA ASN A 196 -8.34 24.77 28.58
C ASN A 196 -7.66 25.61 29.68
N VAL A 197 -6.62 26.39 29.34
CA VAL A 197 -5.94 27.25 30.31
C VAL A 197 -6.66 28.60 30.38
N VAL A 198 -7.16 28.97 31.57
CA VAL A 198 -7.72 30.30 31.82
C VAL A 198 -6.59 31.31 31.69
N GLY A 199 -6.76 32.33 30.85
CA GLY A 199 -5.76 33.39 30.65
C GLY A 199 -5.47 34.13 31.96
N PRO A 200 -4.28 34.76 32.11
CA PRO A 200 -3.95 35.50 33.32
C PRO A 200 -5.01 36.60 33.56
N ALA A 201 -5.42 36.69 34.84
CA ALA A 201 -6.43 37.64 35.32
C ALA A 201 -5.96 39.10 35.21
#